data_AF-A0A7C7FYV2-F1
#
_entry.id   AF-A0A7C7FYV2-F1
#
_cell.length_a   1.000
_cell.length_b   1.000
_cell.length_c   1.000
_cell.angle_alpha   90.00
_cell.angle_beta   90.00
_cell.angle_gamma   90.00
#
_symmetry.space_group_name_H-M   'P 1'
#
loop_
_entity.id
_entity.type
_entity.pdbx_description
1 polymer ?
#
loop_
_entity_poly.entity_id
_entity_poly.type
_entity_poly.pdbx_seq_one_letter_code
_entity_poly.pdbx_strand_id
1 'polypeptide(L)'
;CNARDEALGLPTEESARLALRTQQILASETGIASTVDPVAGAYAVEQRTSEIEVEVDAILKKIDEQGGTLAAIEAGIVQREIHESAYREQQAVERGKRIIVGVNRFTEGNAPAITGLQVDPDIEHIQIERVRRHRERRDNARSRTALDAVGATARGEANLIPPIITAVEAGATVGEITDSLRTVFGEYHEVGFK
;
A
#
# COMPACT_ATOMS: atom_id res chain seq x y z
N CYS A 1 6.40 -2.80 12.73
CA CYS A 1 7.23 -1.65 13.15
C CYS A 1 7.89 -1.07 11.92
N ASN A 2 7.85 0.25 11.78
CA ASN A 2 8.53 0.93 10.69
C ASN A 2 9.97 1.25 11.08
N ALA A 3 10.79 1.56 10.08
CA ALA A 3 12.18 1.96 10.27
C ALA A 3 12.26 3.46 10.59
N ARG A 4 13.27 3.88 11.37
CA ARG A 4 13.41 5.29 11.80
C ARG A 4 13.63 6.28 10.66
N ASP A 5 14.02 5.80 9.49
CA ASP A 5 14.32 6.54 8.26
C ASP A 5 13.14 6.56 7.26
N GLU A 6 11.94 6.10 7.67
CA GLU A 6 10.73 6.04 6.81
C GLU A 6 10.36 7.37 6.15
N ALA A 7 10.56 8.49 6.85
CA ALA A 7 10.26 9.82 6.30
C ALA A 7 11.27 10.30 5.22
N LEU A 8 12.38 9.57 5.02
CA LEU A 8 13.50 9.99 4.18
C LEU A 8 13.74 9.06 2.97
N GLY A 9 13.37 7.78 3.07
CA GLY A 9 13.51 6.84 1.96
C GLY A 9 13.28 5.40 2.37
N LEU A 10 13.69 4.47 1.50
CA LEU A 10 13.67 3.05 1.83
C LEU A 10 14.61 2.75 3.02
N PRO A 11 14.27 1.75 3.86
CA PRO A 11 15.01 1.49 5.08
C PRO A 11 16.42 1.01 4.81
N THR A 12 17.39 1.56 5.54
CA THR A 12 18.75 1.00 5.59
C THR A 12 18.77 -0.32 6.37
N GLU A 13 19.83 -1.13 6.20
CA GLU A 13 19.96 -2.39 6.95
C GLU A 13 19.94 -2.17 8.47
N GLU A 14 20.59 -1.10 8.95
CA GLU A 14 20.61 -0.74 10.36
C GLU A 14 19.20 -0.40 10.87
N SER A 15 18.47 0.48 10.17
CA SER A 15 17.12 0.90 10.58
C SER A 15 16.11 -0.26 10.48
N ALA A 16 16.22 -1.11 9.46
CA ALA A 16 15.40 -2.32 9.33
C ALA A 16 15.69 -3.31 10.48
N ARG A 17 16.98 -3.50 10.83
CA ARG A 17 17.38 -4.34 11.96
C ARG A 17 16.83 -3.79 13.28
N LEU A 18 16.87 -2.47 13.49
CA LEU A 18 16.28 -1.84 14.66
C LEU A 18 14.77 -2.12 14.74
N ALA A 19 14.04 -1.93 13.64
CA ALA A 19 12.60 -2.22 13.58
C ALA A 19 12.27 -3.69 13.86
N LEU A 20 13.12 -4.63 13.41
CA LEU A 20 13.01 -6.05 13.74
C LEU A 20 13.27 -6.32 15.23
N ARG A 21 14.33 -5.71 15.80
CA ARG A 21 14.66 -5.85 17.23
C ARG A 21 13.55 -5.32 18.11
N THR A 22 12.86 -4.23 17.74
CA THR A 22 11.67 -3.76 18.45
C THR A 22 10.61 -4.87 18.55
N GLN A 23 10.32 -5.57 17.46
CA GLN A 23 9.35 -6.67 17.49
C GLN A 23 9.83 -7.85 18.34
N GLN A 24 11.12 -8.20 18.27
CA GLN A 24 11.71 -9.28 19.06
C GLN A 24 11.70 -8.99 20.56
N ILE A 25 11.99 -7.74 20.95
CA ILE A 25 11.91 -7.30 22.35
C ILE A 25 10.46 -7.40 22.84
N LEU A 26 9.50 -6.89 22.07
CA LEU A 26 8.07 -7.02 22.41
C LEU A 26 7.68 -8.49 22.59
N ALA A 27 8.07 -9.35 21.65
CA ALA A 27 7.71 -10.77 21.67
C ALA A 27 8.39 -11.59 22.78
N SER A 28 9.67 -11.32 23.07
CA SER A 28 10.51 -12.20 23.90
C SER A 28 10.84 -11.64 25.29
N GLU A 29 10.80 -10.32 25.49
CA GLU A 29 11.28 -9.69 26.73
C GLU A 29 10.18 -9.00 27.53
N THR A 30 9.13 -8.47 26.88
CA THR A 30 8.11 -7.68 27.60
C THR A 30 7.03 -8.51 28.30
N GLY A 31 6.88 -9.79 27.94
CA GLY A 31 5.79 -10.64 28.45
C GLY A 31 4.40 -10.30 27.91
N ILE A 32 4.25 -9.31 27.00
CA ILE A 32 2.94 -8.90 26.46
C ILE A 32 2.25 -10.04 25.69
N ALA A 33 3.02 -10.95 25.10
CA ALA A 33 2.51 -12.11 24.38
C ALA A 33 2.10 -13.29 25.30
N SER A 34 2.28 -13.16 26.62
CA SER A 34 1.98 -14.23 27.59
C SER A 34 0.49 -14.33 27.95
N THR A 35 -0.36 -13.40 27.51
CA THR A 35 -1.80 -13.42 27.75
C THR A 35 -2.53 -12.89 26.53
N VAL A 36 -3.66 -13.52 26.18
CA VAL A 36 -4.54 -13.06 25.11
C VAL A 36 -5.29 -11.82 25.59
N ASP A 37 -5.26 -10.76 24.79
CA ASP A 37 -5.92 -9.48 25.07
C ASP A 37 -5.70 -8.95 26.50
N PRO A 38 -4.46 -8.53 26.84
CA PRO A 38 -4.11 -8.11 28.20
C PRO A 38 -4.85 -6.85 28.67
N VAL A 39 -5.58 -6.15 27.79
CA VAL A 39 -6.38 -4.97 28.11
C VAL A 39 -7.88 -5.25 28.21
N ALA A 40 -8.30 -6.51 28.05
CA ALA A 40 -9.69 -6.92 28.19
C ALA A 40 -10.28 -6.49 29.55
N GLY A 41 -11.44 -5.86 29.51
CA GLY A 41 -12.15 -5.34 30.69
C GLY A 41 -11.60 -4.01 31.22
N ALA A 42 -10.55 -3.44 30.62
CA ALA A 42 -10.10 -2.09 30.98
C ALA A 42 -11.15 -1.07 30.54
N TYR A 43 -11.90 -0.52 31.50
CA TYR A 43 -13.05 0.37 31.25
C TYR A 43 -12.83 1.43 30.16
N ALA A 44 -11.70 2.14 30.20
CA ALA A 44 -11.40 3.18 29.22
C ALA A 44 -11.16 2.62 27.81
N VAL A 45 -10.55 1.43 27.68
CA VAL A 45 -10.33 0.77 26.40
C VAL A 45 -11.66 0.23 25.88
N GLU A 46 -12.41 -0.49 26.70
CA GLU A 46 -13.72 -1.05 26.33
C GLU A 46 -14.72 0.03 25.88
N GLN A 47 -14.77 1.15 26.60
CA GLN A 47 -15.58 2.29 26.22
C GLN A 47 -15.16 2.85 24.85
N ARG A 48 -13.85 3.06 24.63
CA ARG A 48 -13.34 3.56 23.35
C ARG A 48 -13.57 2.57 22.21
N THR A 49 -13.44 1.27 22.46
CA THR A 49 -13.77 0.22 21.49
C THR A 49 -15.23 0.30 21.08
N SER A 50 -16.14 0.44 22.04
CA SER A 50 -17.58 0.56 21.78
C SER A 50 -17.93 1.84 21.01
N GLU A 51 -17.28 2.97 21.34
CA GLU A 51 -17.47 4.24 20.62
C GLU A 51 -17.01 4.13 19.16
N ILE A 52 -15.86 3.51 18.90
CA ILE A 52 -15.35 3.26 17.54
C ILE A 52 -16.33 2.37 16.76
N GLU A 53 -16.87 1.31 17.36
CA GLU A 53 -17.85 0.42 16.73
C GLU A 53 -19.09 1.20 16.27
N VAL A 54 -19.68 2.01 17.16
CA VAL A 54 -20.86 2.82 16.84
C VAL A 54 -20.57 3.82 15.71
N GLU A 55 -19.40 4.46 15.72
CA GLU A 55 -19.00 5.40 14.67
C GLU A 55 -18.77 4.71 13.32
N VAL A 56 -18.13 3.54 13.33
CA VAL A 56 -17.89 2.73 12.12
C VAL A 56 -19.22 2.26 11.53
N ASP A 57 -20.13 1.73 12.34
CA ASP A 57 -21.45 1.29 11.88
C ASP A 57 -22.24 2.42 11.24
N ALA A 58 -22.15 3.63 11.80
CA ALA A 58 -22.78 4.81 11.21
C ALA A 58 -22.18 5.18 9.85
N ILE A 59 -20.87 5.02 9.65
CA ILE A 59 -20.21 5.25 8.36
C ILE A 59 -20.61 4.17 7.35
N LEU A 60 -20.58 2.89 7.75
CA LEU A 60 -20.97 1.78 6.88
C LEU A 60 -22.42 1.93 6.41
N LYS A 61 -23.34 2.28 7.31
CA LYS A 61 -24.73 2.53 6.96
C LYS A 61 -24.87 3.66 5.93
N LYS A 62 -24.11 4.75 6.05
CA LYS A 62 -24.12 5.84 5.06
C LYS A 62 -23.62 5.37 3.69
N ILE A 63 -22.58 4.53 3.66
CA ILE A 63 -22.05 3.96 2.42
C ILE A 63 -23.11 3.05 1.77
N ASP A 64 -23.79 2.21 2.55
CA ASP A 64 -24.86 1.34 2.06
C ASP A 64 -26.05 2.14 1.53
N GLU A 65 -26.47 3.20 2.23
CA GLU A 65 -27.54 4.12 1.79
C GLU A 65 -27.19 4.85 0.47
N GLN A 66 -25.90 4.99 0.16
CA GLN A 66 -25.39 5.62 -1.06
C GLN A 66 -25.19 4.63 -2.23
N GLY A 67 -25.60 3.37 -2.06
CA GLY A 67 -25.46 2.34 -3.09
C GLY A 67 -24.17 1.51 -2.99
N GLY A 68 -23.51 1.55 -1.83
CA GLY A 68 -22.34 0.73 -1.53
C GLY A 68 -21.00 1.40 -1.87
N THR A 69 -19.92 0.71 -1.55
CA THR A 69 -18.55 1.24 -1.60
C THR A 69 -18.13 1.74 -2.99
N LEU A 70 -18.51 1.02 -4.06
CA LEU A 70 -18.13 1.43 -5.42
C LEU A 70 -18.77 2.78 -5.78
N ALA A 71 -20.07 2.94 -5.52
CA ALA A 71 -20.79 4.19 -5.74
C ALA A 71 -20.19 5.33 -4.90
N ALA A 72 -19.82 5.06 -3.65
CA ALA A 72 -19.18 6.05 -2.78
C ALA A 72 -17.80 6.50 -3.28
N ILE A 73 -17.00 5.58 -3.85
CA ILE A 73 -15.69 5.88 -4.46
C ILE A 73 -15.87 6.69 -5.74
N GLU A 74 -16.80 6.29 -6.61
CA GLU A 74 -17.09 6.98 -7.88
C GLU A 74 -17.66 8.39 -7.62
N ALA A 75 -18.43 8.57 -6.55
CA ALA A 75 -18.91 9.87 -6.10
C ALA A 75 -17.86 10.72 -5.36
N GLY A 76 -16.63 10.20 -5.17
CA GLY A 76 -15.53 10.91 -4.52
C GLY A 76 -15.69 11.14 -3.02
N ILE A 77 -16.64 10.45 -2.38
CA ILE A 77 -17.02 10.68 -0.98
C ILE A 77 -15.88 10.25 -0.05
N VAL A 78 -15.33 9.06 -0.29
CA VAL A 78 -14.24 8.48 0.52
C VAL A 78 -12.98 9.36 0.43
N GLN A 79 -12.62 9.79 -0.78
CA GLN A 79 -11.46 10.63 -1.03
C GLN A 79 -11.61 11.99 -0.36
N ARG A 80 -12.81 12.60 -0.44
CA ARG A 80 -13.10 13.88 0.23
C ARG A 80 -12.95 13.77 1.75
N GLU A 81 -13.53 12.75 2.38
CA GLU A 81 -13.44 12.56 3.84
C GLU A 81 -11.98 12.39 4.30
N ILE A 82 -11.18 11.63 3.54
CA ILE A 82 -9.73 11.48 3.81
C ILE A 82 -9.01 12.83 3.69
N HIS A 83 -9.28 13.59 2.63
CA HIS A 83 -8.67 14.91 2.42
C HIS A 83 -9.07 15.92 3.50
N GLU A 84 -10.34 15.96 3.89
CA GLU A 84 -10.83 16.85 4.95
C GLU A 84 -10.21 16.48 6.31
N SER A 85 -10.06 15.19 6.61
CA SER A 85 -9.35 14.71 7.79
C SER A 85 -7.88 15.13 7.79
N ALA A 86 -7.17 14.88 6.68
CA ALA A 86 -5.77 15.26 6.52
C ALA A 86 -5.56 16.78 6.63
N TYR A 87 -6.46 17.57 6.03
CA TYR A 87 -6.43 19.03 6.12
C TYR A 87 -6.64 19.53 7.55
N ARG A 88 -7.59 18.94 8.28
CA ARG A 88 -7.81 19.29 9.70
C ARG A 88 -6.59 18.96 10.56
N GLU A 89 -5.96 17.81 10.35
CA GLU A 89 -4.74 17.41 11.07
C GLU A 89 -3.57 18.37 10.76
N GLN A 90 -3.36 18.67 9.48
CA GLN A 90 -2.33 19.63 9.04
C GLN A 90 -2.52 21.00 9.71
N GLN A 91 -3.74 21.54 9.68
CA GLN A 91 -4.03 22.80 10.36
C GLN A 91 -3.87 22.70 11.89
N ALA A 92 -4.12 21.54 12.51
CA ALA A 92 -3.92 21.34 13.94
C ALA A 92 -2.42 21.36 14.30
N VAL A 93 -1.57 20.80 13.43
CA VAL A 93 -0.10 20.85 13.55
C VAL A 93 0.41 22.28 13.38
N GLU A 94 -0.03 23.00 12.35
CA GLU A 94 0.39 24.38 12.06
C GLU A 94 -0.02 25.35 13.17
N ARG A 95 -1.22 25.17 13.74
CA ARG A 95 -1.71 25.97 14.87
C ARG A 95 -1.10 25.56 16.22
N GLY A 96 -0.25 24.53 16.25
CA GLY A 96 0.36 24.00 17.47
C GLY A 96 -0.62 23.35 18.45
N LYS A 97 -1.84 23.00 18.00
CA LYS A 97 -2.81 22.22 18.78
C LYS A 97 -2.38 20.76 18.87
N ARG A 98 -1.78 20.24 17.79
CA ARG A 98 -1.11 18.95 17.74
C ARG A 98 0.40 19.18 17.86
N ILE A 99 1.01 18.63 18.90
CA ILE A 99 2.46 18.74 19.11
C ILE A 99 3.15 17.56 18.42
N ILE A 100 4.09 17.87 17.52
CA ILE A 100 5.01 16.90 16.91
C ILE A 100 6.41 17.28 17.36
N VAL A 101 6.96 16.47 18.27
CA VAL A 101 8.29 16.67 18.87
C VAL A 101 9.35 16.62 17.77
N GLY A 102 10.24 17.61 17.75
CA GLY A 102 11.30 17.75 16.75
C GLY A 102 10.85 18.42 15.44
N VAL A 103 9.55 18.67 15.25
CA VAL A 103 9.00 19.33 14.05
C VAL A 103 8.44 20.72 14.36
N ASN A 104 7.40 20.82 15.21
CA ASN A 104 6.78 22.11 15.54
C ASN A 104 7.05 22.58 16.99
N ARG A 105 7.54 21.68 17.85
CA ARG A 105 8.05 22.00 19.19
C ARG A 105 9.27 21.15 19.50
N PHE A 106 10.12 21.66 20.40
CA PHE A 106 11.37 21.01 20.80
C PHE A 106 12.28 20.74 19.60
N THR A 107 12.37 21.70 18.69
CA THR A 107 13.22 21.61 17.50
C THR A 107 14.68 21.85 17.87
N GLU A 108 15.56 20.96 17.43
CA GLU A 108 17.01 21.14 17.54
C GLU A 108 17.56 21.66 16.21
N GLY A 109 18.43 22.68 16.25
CA GLY A 109 18.92 23.34 15.03
C GLY A 109 19.92 22.53 14.19
N ASN A 110 20.39 21.38 14.69
CA ASN A 110 21.44 20.56 14.07
C ASN A 110 21.08 19.07 14.13
N ALA A 111 20.04 18.66 13.40
CA ALA A 111 19.71 17.23 13.29
C ALA A 111 20.81 16.49 12.52
N PRO A 112 21.28 15.31 12.99
CA PRO A 112 22.23 14.51 12.25
C PRO A 112 21.62 14.06 10.92
N ALA A 113 22.42 14.08 9.85
CA ALA A 113 21.99 13.61 8.54
C ALA A 113 21.77 12.09 8.59
N ILE A 114 20.52 11.67 8.60
CA ILE A 114 20.12 10.28 8.36
C ILE A 114 19.91 10.16 6.85
N THR A 115 20.63 9.26 6.19
CA THR A 115 20.46 9.02 4.76
C THR A 115 19.66 7.72 4.59
N GLY A 116 18.50 7.81 3.93
CA GLY A 116 17.77 6.62 3.49
C GLY A 116 18.56 5.83 2.44
N LEU A 117 18.14 4.59 2.18
CA LEU A 117 18.76 3.75 1.15
C LEU A 117 18.74 4.47 -0.21
N GLN A 118 19.92 4.66 -0.80
CA GLN A 118 20.06 5.18 -2.16
C GLN A 118 20.04 4.00 -3.13
N VAL A 119 19.11 4.04 -4.08
CA VAL A 119 19.00 3.02 -5.13
C VAL A 119 19.98 3.37 -6.24
N ASP A 120 20.80 2.40 -6.63
CA ASP A 120 21.73 2.54 -7.75
C ASP A 120 20.95 2.68 -9.06
N PRO A 121 21.09 3.80 -9.81
CA PRO A 121 20.41 3.98 -11.10
C PRO A 121 20.77 2.91 -12.14
N ASP A 122 21.94 2.27 -12.03
CA ASP A 122 22.37 1.21 -12.95
C ASP A 122 21.44 -0.03 -12.89
N ILE A 123 20.63 -0.17 -11.84
CA ILE A 123 19.65 -1.26 -11.73
C ILE A 123 18.65 -1.26 -12.90
N GLU A 124 18.30 -0.09 -13.43
CA GLU A 124 17.42 0.04 -14.58
C GLU A 124 18.07 -0.59 -15.82
N HIS A 125 19.31 -0.20 -16.11
CA HIS A 125 20.07 -0.75 -17.23
C HIS A 125 20.22 -2.27 -17.12
N ILE A 126 20.55 -2.78 -15.92
CA ILE A 126 20.65 -4.22 -15.66
C ILE A 126 19.31 -4.91 -15.92
N GLN A 127 18.20 -4.32 -15.49
CA GLN A 127 16.88 -4.91 -15.66
C GLN A 127 16.42 -4.90 -17.12
N ILE A 128 16.69 -3.84 -17.88
CA ILE A 128 16.44 -3.77 -19.32
C ILE A 128 17.15 -4.92 -20.04
N GLU A 129 18.44 -5.12 -19.77
CA GLU A 129 19.24 -6.18 -20.38
C GLU A 129 18.79 -7.59 -19.96
N ARG A 130 18.29 -7.76 -18.72
CA ARG A 130 17.68 -9.02 -18.29
C ARG A 130 16.40 -9.31 -19.07
N VAL A 131 15.52 -8.33 -19.24
CA VAL A 131 14.27 -8.49 -19.98
C VAL A 131 14.52 -8.76 -21.46
N ARG A 132 15.48 -8.07 -22.09
CA ARG A 132 15.88 -8.31 -23.48
C ARG A 132 16.36 -9.75 -23.68
N ARG A 133 17.34 -10.19 -22.88
CA ARG A 133 17.85 -11.58 -22.95
C ARG A 133 16.78 -12.62 -22.65
N HIS A 134 15.85 -12.33 -21.74
CA HIS A 134 14.72 -13.21 -21.45
C HIS A 134 13.81 -13.37 -22.68
N ARG A 135 13.47 -12.26 -23.35
CA ARG A 135 12.64 -12.28 -24.58
C ARG A 135 13.32 -12.95 -25.76
N GLU A 136 14.64 -12.86 -25.88
CA GLU A 136 15.42 -13.54 -26.92
C GLU A 136 15.47 -15.06 -26.75
N ARG A 137 15.48 -15.55 -25.49
CA ARG A 137 15.65 -16.98 -25.17
C ARG A 137 14.34 -17.75 -25.06
N ARG A 138 13.23 -17.08 -24.75
CA ARG A 138 11.93 -17.74 -24.56
C ARG A 138 11.38 -18.27 -25.89
N ASP A 139 10.45 -19.21 -25.80
CA ASP A 139 9.59 -19.58 -26.92
C ASP A 139 8.58 -18.46 -27.20
N ASN A 140 8.89 -17.63 -28.20
CA ASN A 140 8.06 -16.48 -28.55
C ASN A 140 6.70 -16.89 -29.15
N ALA A 141 6.60 -18.05 -29.80
CA ALA A 141 5.32 -18.52 -30.32
C ALA A 141 4.41 -18.95 -29.16
N ARG A 142 4.94 -19.75 -28.23
CA ARG A 142 4.22 -20.17 -27.02
C ARG A 142 3.80 -18.98 -26.15
N SER A 143 4.69 -18.00 -25.97
CA SER A 143 4.40 -16.78 -25.21
C SER A 143 3.26 -15.97 -25.83
N ARG A 144 3.26 -15.78 -27.16
CA ARG A 144 2.18 -15.08 -27.88
C ARG A 144 0.85 -15.80 -27.74
N THR A 145 0.81 -17.11 -27.98
CA THR A 145 -0.41 -17.91 -27.83
C THR A 145 -0.99 -17.81 -26.41
N ALA A 146 -0.13 -17.84 -25.39
CA ALA A 146 -0.59 -17.70 -24.00
C ALA A 146 -1.12 -16.28 -23.71
N LEU A 147 -0.49 -15.23 -24.25
CA LEU A 147 -0.98 -13.85 -24.12
C LEU A 147 -2.31 -13.61 -24.85
N ASP A 148 -2.50 -14.25 -26.00
CA ASP A 148 -3.77 -14.21 -26.73
C ASP A 148 -4.89 -14.88 -25.93
N ALA A 149 -4.59 -15.98 -25.24
CA ALA A 149 -5.53 -16.65 -24.34
C ALA A 149 -5.92 -15.76 -23.15
N VAL A 150 -4.99 -15.00 -22.58
CA VAL A 150 -5.28 -13.98 -21.55
C VAL A 150 -6.24 -12.94 -22.10
N GLY A 151 -5.95 -12.35 -23.26
CA GLY A 151 -6.80 -11.34 -23.89
C GLY A 151 -8.18 -11.89 -24.29
N ALA A 152 -8.27 -13.14 -24.75
CA ALA A 152 -9.53 -13.81 -25.04
C ALA A 152 -10.37 -14.01 -23.77
N THR A 153 -9.75 -14.49 -22.70
CA THR A 153 -10.41 -14.71 -21.39
C THR A 153 -10.92 -13.40 -20.80
N ALA A 154 -10.14 -12.33 -20.94
CA ALA A 154 -10.49 -10.99 -20.43
C ALA A 154 -11.76 -10.40 -21.06
N ARG A 155 -12.15 -10.84 -22.26
CA ARG A 155 -13.40 -10.39 -22.91
C ARG A 155 -14.64 -11.14 -22.42
N GLY A 156 -14.46 -12.20 -21.65
CA GLY A 156 -15.55 -12.98 -21.05
C GLY A 156 -15.55 -12.85 -19.53
N GLU A 157 -16.27 -13.77 -18.88
CA GLU A 157 -16.43 -13.83 -17.43
C GLU A 157 -15.59 -14.96 -16.79
N ALA A 158 -14.76 -15.63 -17.59
CA ALA A 158 -13.94 -16.73 -17.11
C ALA A 158 -12.76 -16.25 -16.25
N ASN A 159 -12.29 -17.12 -15.36
CA ASN A 159 -11.19 -16.79 -14.44
C ASN A 159 -9.89 -16.50 -15.20
N LEU A 160 -9.30 -15.32 -14.97
CA LEU A 160 -8.06 -14.85 -15.59
C LEU A 160 -6.79 -15.50 -15.02
N ILE A 161 -6.83 -16.07 -13.82
CA ILE A 161 -5.62 -16.58 -13.16
C ILE A 161 -4.99 -17.75 -13.93
N PRO A 162 -5.72 -18.80 -14.35
CA PRO A 162 -5.13 -19.90 -15.11
C PRO A 162 -4.39 -19.46 -16.39
N PRO A 163 -4.96 -18.65 -17.31
CA PRO A 163 -4.22 -18.20 -18.50
C PRO A 163 -3.06 -17.25 -18.17
N ILE A 164 -3.14 -16.46 -17.10
CA ILE A 164 -2.01 -15.64 -16.63
C ILE A 164 -0.84 -16.53 -16.19
N ILE A 165 -1.10 -17.59 -15.42
CA ILE A 165 -0.06 -18.56 -15.01
C ILE A 165 0.58 -19.18 -16.25
N THR A 166 -0.24 -19.62 -17.21
CA THR A 166 0.28 -20.17 -18.49
C THR A 166 1.14 -19.15 -19.24
N ALA A 167 0.76 -17.87 -19.24
CA ALA A 167 1.56 -16.81 -19.87
C ALA A 167 2.90 -16.61 -19.15
N VAL A 168 2.92 -16.58 -17.82
CA VAL A 168 4.16 -16.49 -17.03
C VAL A 168 5.07 -17.69 -17.27
N GLU A 169 4.51 -18.91 -17.28
CA GLU A 169 5.26 -20.15 -17.58
C GLU A 169 5.78 -20.19 -19.02
N ALA A 170 5.10 -19.53 -19.95
CA ALA A 170 5.55 -19.33 -21.32
C ALA A 170 6.59 -18.20 -21.46
N GLY A 171 6.97 -17.55 -20.35
CA GLY A 171 7.95 -16.48 -20.33
C GLY A 171 7.41 -15.11 -20.73
N ALA A 172 6.10 -14.88 -20.67
CA ALA A 172 5.54 -13.53 -20.78
C ALA A 172 5.99 -12.66 -19.60
N THR A 173 6.24 -11.38 -19.86
CA THR A 173 6.59 -10.39 -18.85
C THR A 173 5.34 -9.78 -18.23
N VAL A 174 5.46 -9.22 -17.02
CA VAL A 174 4.36 -8.51 -16.35
C VAL A 174 3.75 -7.44 -17.27
N GLY A 175 4.60 -6.65 -17.92
CA GLY A 175 4.16 -5.63 -18.88
C GLY A 175 3.33 -6.20 -20.03
N GLU A 176 3.75 -7.28 -20.66
CA GLU A 176 3.01 -7.88 -21.79
C GLU A 176 1.64 -8.45 -21.36
N ILE A 177 1.56 -9.03 -20.15
CA ILE A 177 0.30 -9.52 -19.59
C ILE A 177 -0.63 -8.32 -19.31
N THR A 178 -0.13 -7.28 -18.65
CA THR A 178 -0.89 -6.05 -18.38
C THR A 178 -1.33 -5.35 -19.66
N ASP A 179 -0.50 -5.31 -20.70
CA ASP A 179 -0.82 -4.71 -22.00
C ASP A 179 -1.95 -5.48 -22.71
N SER A 180 -1.95 -6.81 -22.60
CA SER A 180 -3.05 -7.66 -23.10
C SER A 180 -4.37 -7.33 -22.41
N LEU A 181 -4.35 -7.16 -21.08
CA LEU A 181 -5.53 -6.75 -20.31
C LEU A 181 -5.96 -5.31 -20.61
N ARG A 182 -5.00 -4.38 -20.76
CA ARG A 182 -5.25 -2.97 -21.09
C ARG A 182 -5.97 -2.83 -22.43
N THR A 183 -5.67 -3.69 -23.40
CA THR A 183 -6.36 -3.70 -24.70
C THR A 183 -7.87 -3.99 -24.57
N VAL A 184 -8.28 -4.69 -23.50
CA VAL A 184 -9.69 -5.05 -23.25
C VAL A 184 -10.36 -4.07 -22.29
N PHE A 185 -9.70 -3.73 -21.18
CA PHE A 185 -10.29 -2.94 -20.09
C PHE A 185 -9.98 -1.44 -20.16
N GLY A 186 -9.00 -1.04 -20.98
CA GLY A 186 -8.47 0.32 -20.99
C GLY A 186 -7.65 0.64 -19.75
N GLU A 187 -7.50 1.94 -19.47
CA GLU A 187 -6.82 2.46 -18.29
C GLU A 187 -7.79 3.34 -17.49
N TYR A 188 -7.81 3.13 -16.17
CA TYR A 188 -8.56 4.00 -15.28
C TYR A 188 -7.92 5.39 -15.26
N HIS A 189 -8.75 6.41 -15.44
CA HIS A 189 -8.36 7.81 -15.29
C HIS A 189 -9.22 8.41 -14.19
N GLU A 190 -8.57 8.99 -13.18
CA GLU A 190 -9.29 9.69 -12.13
C GLU A 190 -10.00 10.91 -12.73
N VAL A 191 -11.32 10.98 -12.54
CA VAL A 191 -12.09 12.17 -12.92
C VAL A 191 -11.79 13.21 -11.85
N GLY A 192 -10.82 14.09 -12.13
CA GLY A 192 -10.37 15.10 -11.16
C GLY A 192 -11.54 15.87 -10.55
N PHE A 193 -11.40 16.26 -9.28
CA PHE A 193 -12.38 17.04 -8.53
C PHE A 193 -12.87 18.24 -9.37
N LYS A 194 -14.14 18.21 -9.79
CA LYS A 194 -14.83 19.39 -10.35
C LYS A 194 -15.26 20.33 -9.24
#